data_AF-G9KG98-F1
#
_entry.id   AF-G9KG98-F1
#
_cell.length_a   1.000
_cell.length_b   1.000
_cell.length_c   1.000
_cell.angle_alpha   90.00
_cell.angle_beta   90.00
_cell.angle_gamma   90.00
#
_symmetry.space_group_name_H-M   'P 1'
#
loop_
_entity.id
_entity.type
_entity.pdbx_description
1 polymer ?
#
loop_
_entity_poly.entity_id
_entity_poly.type
_entity_poly.pdbx_seq_one_letter_code
_entity_poly.pdbx_strand_id
1 'polypeptide(L)'
;LAVREDYLDNTTEAKSYRDALYKFMVDTAVLLGANSSRAEHDMKSVLRLEIKIAEIMIPHENRTSEAMYNKMNISQLSAMIPQFDWP
;
A
#
# COMPACT_ATOMS: atom_id res chain seq x y z
N LEU A 1 2.18 8.23 13.51
CA LEU A 1 1.09 7.67 12.68
C LEU A 1 1.63 6.39 12.07
N ALA A 2 1.29 5.25 12.68
CA ALA A 2 1.86 3.94 12.39
C ALA A 2 1.14 3.28 11.20
N VAL A 3 1.20 3.95 10.04
CA VAL A 3 0.42 3.56 8.84
C VAL A 3 0.81 2.17 8.35
N ARG A 4 2.07 1.75 8.52
CA ARG A 4 2.56 0.43 8.09
C ARG A 4 2.11 -0.66 9.06
N GLU A 5 2.21 -0.38 10.34
CA GLU A 5 1.89 -1.30 11.43
C GLU A 5 0.39 -1.65 11.40
N ASP A 6 -0.48 -0.71 11.05
CA ASP A 6 -1.91 -0.95 10.87
C ASP A 6 -2.21 -2.03 9.80
N TYR A 7 -1.35 -2.20 8.78
CA TYR A 7 -1.49 -3.27 7.79
C TYR A 7 -0.87 -4.60 8.21
N LEU A 8 0.20 -4.59 9.02
CA LEU A 8 1.04 -5.75 9.27
C LEU A 8 0.84 -6.39 10.65
N ASP A 9 0.42 -5.61 11.64
CA ASP A 9 0.26 -6.10 13.00
C ASP A 9 -0.94 -7.04 13.13
N ASN A 10 -0.78 -8.06 13.95
CA ASN A 10 -1.82 -9.05 14.25
C ASN A 10 -2.68 -8.69 15.47
N THR A 11 -2.51 -7.48 16.00
CA THR A 11 -3.30 -6.94 17.11
C THR A 11 -4.78 -6.84 16.72
N THR A 12 -5.65 -6.82 17.73
CA THR A 12 -7.10 -6.71 17.52
C THR A 12 -7.45 -5.38 16.87
N GLU A 13 -6.74 -4.32 17.26
CA GLU A 13 -6.90 -2.96 16.76
C GLU A 13 -6.53 -2.87 15.29
N ALA A 14 -5.36 -3.39 14.89
CA ALA A 14 -4.91 -3.37 13.50
C ALA A 14 -5.84 -4.19 12.58
N LYS A 15 -6.35 -5.33 13.06
CA LYS A 15 -7.40 -6.08 12.34
C LYS A 15 -8.67 -5.25 12.17
N SER A 16 -9.14 -4.59 13.23
CA SER A 16 -10.32 -3.74 13.16
C SER A 16 -10.15 -2.57 12.19
N TYR A 17 -8.96 -1.97 12.10
CA TYR A 17 -8.68 -0.92 11.14
C TYR A 17 -8.68 -1.42 9.70
N ARG A 18 -8.09 -2.59 9.43
CA ARG A 18 -8.13 -3.22 8.09
C ARG A 18 -9.56 -3.57 7.67
N ASP A 19 -10.37 -4.09 8.58
CA ASP A 19 -11.77 -4.41 8.30
C ASP A 19 -12.60 -3.15 8.02
N ALA A 20 -12.37 -2.08 8.79
CA ALA A 20 -13.02 -0.79 8.57
C ALA A 20 -12.61 -0.16 7.22
N LEU A 21 -11.32 -0.22 6.88
CA LEU A 21 -10.80 0.23 5.60
C LEU A 21 -11.40 -0.56 4.44
N TYR A 22 -11.41 -1.88 4.52
CA TYR A 22 -12.02 -2.74 3.50
C TYR A 22 -13.49 -2.40 3.26
N LYS A 23 -14.26 -2.22 4.34
CA LYS A 23 -15.66 -1.80 4.24
C LYS A 23 -15.79 -0.44 3.55
N PHE A 24 -14.98 0.54 3.94
CA PHE A 24 -14.96 1.85 3.32
C PHE A 24 -14.63 1.80 1.82
N MET A 25 -13.68 0.96 1.41
CA MET A 25 -13.33 0.77 0.00
C MET A 25 -14.49 0.20 -0.81
N VAL A 26 -15.17 -0.82 -0.28
CA VAL A 26 -16.35 -1.43 -0.92
C VAL A 26 -17.50 -0.43 -1.02
N ASP A 27 -17.83 0.24 0.09
CA ASP A 27 -18.91 1.23 0.13
C ASP A 27 -18.65 2.39 -0.86
N THR A 28 -17.40 2.85 -0.95
CA THR A 28 -16.99 3.88 -1.92
C THR A 28 -17.11 3.38 -3.37
N ALA A 29 -16.67 2.15 -3.66
CA ALA A 29 -16.79 1.58 -5.00
C ALA A 29 -18.27 1.41 -5.43
N VAL A 30 -19.13 0.97 -4.51
CA VAL A 30 -20.58 0.87 -4.76
C VAL A 30 -21.20 2.25 -4.97
N LEU A 31 -20.80 3.25 -4.18
CA LEU A 31 -21.26 4.63 -4.34
C LEU A 31 -20.88 5.21 -5.71
N LEU A 32 -19.73 4.81 -6.26
CA LEU A 32 -19.28 5.17 -7.60
C LEU A 32 -19.95 4.33 -8.71
N GLY A 33 -20.89 3.46 -8.38
CA GLY A 33 -21.70 2.69 -9.33
C GLY A 33 -21.20 1.27 -9.62
N ALA A 34 -20.22 0.75 -8.87
CA ALA A 34 -19.78 -0.64 -9.03
C ALA A 34 -20.82 -1.63 -8.48
N ASN A 35 -20.87 -2.83 -9.06
CA ASN A 35 -21.65 -3.94 -8.49
C ASN A 35 -21.02 -4.42 -7.18
N SER A 36 -21.82 -4.64 -6.13
CA SER A 36 -21.33 -5.02 -4.79
C SER A 36 -20.44 -6.27 -4.79
N SER A 37 -20.83 -7.33 -5.51
CA SER A 37 -20.04 -8.57 -5.56
C SER A 37 -18.69 -8.35 -6.24
N ARG A 38 -18.65 -7.50 -7.27
CA ARG A 38 -17.40 -7.13 -7.94
C ARG A 38 -16.55 -6.20 -7.09
N ALA A 39 -17.16 -5.23 -6.43
CA ALA A 39 -16.48 -4.32 -5.51
C ALA A 39 -15.79 -5.08 -4.38
N GLU A 40 -16.45 -6.06 -3.76
CA GLU A 40 -15.84 -6.91 -2.73
C GLU A 40 -14.62 -7.67 -3.25
N HIS A 41 -14.72 -8.31 -4.42
CA HIS A 41 -13.62 -9.05 -5.02
C HIS A 41 -12.42 -8.15 -5.37
N ASP A 42 -12.70 -7.03 -6.03
CA ASP A 42 -11.67 -6.12 -6.53
C ASP A 42 -11.01 -5.37 -5.36
N MET A 43 -11.78 -4.88 -4.38
CA MET A 43 -11.23 -4.19 -3.20
C MET A 43 -10.44 -5.13 -2.29
N LYS A 44 -10.80 -6.42 -2.22
CA LYS A 44 -9.98 -7.41 -1.50
C LYS A 44 -8.62 -7.61 -2.16
N SER A 45 -8.57 -7.52 -3.49
CA SER A 45 -7.33 -7.59 -4.25
C SER A 45 -6.49 -6.33 -4.05
N VAL A 46 -7.11 -5.14 -3.98
CA VAL A 46 -6.44 -3.88 -3.65
C VAL A 46 -5.86 -3.92 -2.24
N LEU A 47 -6.63 -4.36 -1.23
CA LEU A 47 -6.12 -4.47 0.15
C LEU A 47 -4.90 -5.40 0.24
N ARG A 48 -4.89 -6.51 -0.50
CA ARG A 48 -3.72 -7.40 -0.59
C ARG A 48 -2.50 -6.72 -1.20
N LEU A 49 -2.71 -5.86 -2.20
CA LEU A 49 -1.64 -5.05 -2.78
C LEU A 49 -1.10 -4.05 -1.75
N GLU A 50 -1.96 -3.34 -1.02
CA GLU A 50 -1.55 -2.40 0.02
C GLU A 50 -0.74 -3.08 1.12
N ILE A 51 -1.12 -4.29 1.55
CA ILE A 51 -0.34 -5.10 2.52
C ILE A 51 1.06 -5.40 1.96
N LYS A 52 1.17 -5.83 0.71
CA LYS A 52 2.49 -6.08 0.07
C LYS A 52 3.34 -4.81 -0.03
N ILE A 53 2.72 -3.66 -0.29
CA ILE A 53 3.42 -2.38 -0.29
C ILE A 53 3.90 -2.04 1.14
N ALA A 54 3.07 -2.27 2.16
CA ALA A 54 3.44 -2.06 3.55
C ALA A 54 4.62 -2.95 3.99
N GLU A 55 4.70 -4.20 3.50
CA GLU A 55 5.82 -5.10 3.76
C GLU A 55 7.17 -4.52 3.28
N ILE A 56 7.19 -3.89 2.10
CA ILE A 56 8.40 -3.29 1.51
C ILE A 56 8.67 -1.85 1.96
N MET A 57 7.74 -1.22 2.69
CA MET A 57 7.96 0.12 3.23
C MET A 57 9.05 0.11 4.30
N ILE A 58 9.94 1.10 4.22
CA ILE A 58 10.94 1.35 5.26
C ILE A 58 10.22 1.74 6.57
N PRO A 59 10.48 1.03 7.69
CA PRO A 59 9.93 1.37 9.00
C PRO A 59 10.25 2.81 9.38
N HIS A 60 9.36 3.47 10.12
CA HIS A 60 9.51 4.89 10.44
C HIS A 60 10.84 5.19 11.15
N GLU A 61 11.27 4.31 12.04
CA GLU A 61 12.53 4.42 12.80
C GLU A 61 13.78 4.44 11.89
N ASN A 62 13.70 3.82 10.70
CA ASN A 62 14.80 3.71 9.75
C ASN A 62 14.77 4.80 8.67
N ARG A 63 13.84 5.75 8.75
CA ARG A 63 13.73 6.87 7.80
C ARG A 63 14.62 8.04 8.21
N THR A 64 15.93 7.83 8.21
CA THR A 64 16.91 8.90 8.42
C THR A 64 17.25 9.60 7.11
N SER A 65 17.71 10.85 7.19
CA SER A 65 18.13 11.64 6.02
C SER A 65 19.20 10.91 5.20
N GLU A 66 20.13 10.25 5.88
CA GLU A 66 21.21 9.48 5.28
C GLU A 66 20.70 8.21 4.60
N ALA A 67 19.81 7.45 5.26
CA ALA A 67 19.24 6.22 4.69
C ALA A 67 18.34 6.49 3.48
N MET A 68 17.71 7.67 3.43
CA MET A 68 16.85 8.08 2.33
C MET A 68 17.61 8.72 1.16
N TYR A 69 18.87 9.13 1.34
CA TYR A 69 19.65 9.77 0.29
C TYR A 69 20.20 8.76 -0.72
N ASN A 70 19.45 8.56 -1.81
CA ASN A 70 19.81 7.64 -2.88
C ASN A 70 20.00 8.41 -4.21
N LYS A 71 21.15 9.09 -4.36
CA LYS A 71 21.45 9.86 -5.58
C LYS A 71 21.77 8.92 -6.74
N MET A 72 20.92 8.94 -7.76
CA MET A 72 21.07 8.17 -9.00
C MET A 72 20.74 9.05 -10.21
N ASN A 73 21.33 8.74 -11.36
CA ASN A 73 20.87 9.32 -12.63
C ASN A 73 19.71 8.48 -13.20
N ILE A 74 19.03 9.02 -14.22
CA ILE A 74 17.87 8.37 -14.84
C ILE A 74 18.27 7.02 -15.46
N SER A 75 19.42 6.93 -16.14
CA SER A 75 19.85 5.67 -16.76
C SER A 75 20.13 4.55 -15.75
N GLN A 76 20.66 4.88 -14.57
CA GLN A 76 20.83 3.94 -13.45
C GLN A 76 19.47 3.50 -12.91
N LEU A 77 18.52 4.42 -12.76
CA LEU A 77 17.17 4.10 -12.29
C LEU A 77 16.43 3.19 -13.28
N SER A 78 16.48 3.49 -14.57
CA SER A 78 15.86 2.68 -15.63
C SER A 78 16.48 1.29 -15.71
N ALA A 79 17.79 1.16 -15.49
CA ALA A 79 18.45 -0.15 -15.43
C ALA A 79 18.07 -0.94 -14.17
N MET A 80 17.84 -0.27 -13.05
CA MET A 80 17.49 -0.91 -11.77
C MET A 80 16.03 -1.37 -11.73
N ILE A 81 15.11 -0.59 -12.31
CA ILE A 81 13.68 -0.89 -12.34
C ILE A 81 13.16 -0.82 -13.78
N PRO A 82 13.53 -1.78 -14.64
CA PRO A 82 13.19 -1.76 -16.06
C PRO A 82 11.69 -2.00 -16.33
N GLN A 83 10.91 -2.37 -15.31
CA GLN A 83 9.47 -2.60 -15.43
C GLN A 83 8.67 -1.29 -15.56
N PHE A 84 9.30 -0.15 -15.28
CA PHE A 84 8.70 1.18 -15.40
C PHE A 84 9.38 1.97 -16.51
N ASP A 85 8.59 2.73 -17.27
CA ASP A 85 9.07 3.64 -18.28
C ASP A 85 9.44 4.99 -17.63
N TRP A 86 10.71 5.13 -17.28
CA TRP A 86 11.23 6.34 -16.65
C TRP A 86 11.61 7.37 -17.73
N PRO A 87 11.17 8.64 -17.61
CA PRO A 87 11.39 9.68 -18.61
C PRO A 87 12.83 10.18 -18.69
#